data_AF-A0AA51MXX5-F1
#
_entry.id   AF-A0AA51MXX5-F1
#
_cell.length_a   1.000
_cell.length_b   1.000
_cell.length_c   1.000
_cell.angle_alpha   90.00
_cell.angle_beta   90.00
_cell.angle_gamma   90.00
#
_symmetry.space_group_name_H-M   'P 1'
#
loop_
_entity.id
_entity.type
_entity.pdbx_description
1 polymer ?
#
loop_
_entity_poly.entity_id
_entity_poly.type
_entity_poly.pdbx_seq_one_letter_code
_entity_poly.pdbx_strand_id
1 'polypeptide(L)'
;MAMENNDLLSIYEGLINRFLYKNDINCIHILLNLYDLEENITNIRPKYISVYHLKKHISKFLRKKKGNNLIALNLGQLIHEDINRLELFIYLEGYKHGYFDNYWVNILEKTIVKDISIEKLYQSQYLYHFDNKTKKILDIKSLINKEIKEKEKQDKYLSNCIRDYCSRVIKEKIFSLNKYLDKQLTIEYNSDYYRIKEDYSLLTKDELKKIYEEIIKVMFKDGYKLYKEAYWYGLNDRVLRRYK
;
A
#
# COMPACT_ATOMS: atom_id res chain seq x y z
N MET A 1 -17.65 13.01 -26.40
CA MET A 1 -18.06 12.35 -25.14
C MET A 1 -17.50 10.93 -24.97
N ALA A 2 -17.81 9.92 -25.79
CA ALA A 2 -17.19 8.58 -25.61
C ALA A 2 -15.71 8.48 -26.05
N MET A 3 -15.28 9.28 -27.04
CA MET A 3 -13.89 9.33 -27.50
C MET A 3 -12.95 10.08 -26.54
N GLU A 4 -13.39 11.21 -25.97
CA GLU A 4 -12.58 12.00 -25.00
C GLU A 4 -12.28 11.22 -23.71
N ASN A 5 -13.22 10.40 -23.23
CA ASN A 5 -13.03 9.61 -22.01
C ASN A 5 -11.97 8.51 -22.16
N ASN A 6 -11.77 7.94 -23.37
CA ASN A 6 -10.76 6.92 -23.60
C ASN A 6 -9.35 7.51 -23.62
N ASP A 7 -9.18 8.68 -24.22
CA ASP A 7 -7.89 9.36 -24.26
C ASP A 7 -7.46 9.78 -22.85
N LEU A 8 -8.41 10.26 -22.03
CA LEU A 8 -8.14 10.66 -20.65
C LEU A 8 -7.78 9.46 -19.75
N LEU A 9 -8.49 8.34 -19.87
CA LEU A 9 -8.14 7.09 -19.18
C LEU A 9 -6.72 6.62 -19.55
N SER A 10 -6.34 6.73 -20.83
CA SER A 10 -5.01 6.36 -21.31
C SER A 10 -3.90 7.24 -20.72
N ILE A 11 -4.19 8.52 -20.44
CA ILE A 11 -3.26 9.44 -19.77
C ILE A 11 -3.04 9.00 -18.32
N TYR A 12 -4.12 8.75 -17.57
CA TYR A 12 -4.04 8.26 -16.19
C TYR A 12 -3.22 6.96 -16.09
N GLU A 13 -3.53 5.97 -16.93
CA GLU A 13 -2.80 4.71 -16.99
C GLU A 13 -1.33 4.91 -17.39
N GLY A 14 -1.05 5.81 -18.33
CA GLY A 14 0.30 6.16 -18.77
C GLY A 14 1.15 6.77 -17.65
N LEU A 15 0.57 7.71 -16.88
CA LEU A 15 1.23 8.35 -15.75
C LEU A 15 1.51 7.34 -14.62
N ILE A 16 0.52 6.50 -14.27
CA ILE A 16 0.68 5.44 -13.27
C ILE A 16 1.79 4.47 -13.67
N ASN A 17 1.78 4.00 -14.93
CA ASN A 17 2.79 3.06 -15.41
C ASN A 17 4.20 3.65 -15.36
N ARG A 18 4.38 4.91 -15.75
CA ARG A 18 5.68 5.58 -15.68
C ARG A 18 6.14 5.80 -14.24
N PHE A 19 5.23 6.19 -13.36
CA PHE A 19 5.52 6.34 -11.93
C PHE A 19 5.97 5.03 -11.30
N LEU A 20 5.24 3.94 -11.53
CA LEU A 20 5.53 2.63 -10.95
C LEU A 20 6.81 2.01 -11.53
N TYR A 21 6.93 1.97 -12.86
CA TYR A 21 7.97 1.16 -13.51
C TYR A 21 9.17 1.93 -14.03
N LYS A 22 9.09 3.27 -14.16
CA LYS A 22 10.19 4.11 -14.64
C LYS A 22 10.71 5.09 -13.58
N ASN A 23 10.17 5.04 -12.36
CA ASN A 23 10.53 5.95 -11.25
C ASN A 23 10.37 7.44 -11.61
N ASP A 24 9.43 7.77 -12.50
CA ASP A 24 9.18 9.15 -12.90
C ASP A 24 8.29 9.84 -11.85
N ILE A 25 8.93 10.61 -10.96
CA ILE A 25 8.24 11.31 -9.86
C ILE A 25 7.36 12.45 -10.41
N ASN A 26 7.69 13.03 -11.57
CA ASN A 26 6.84 14.08 -12.15
C ASN A 26 5.48 13.51 -12.54
N CYS A 27 5.43 12.25 -12.96
CA CYS A 27 4.17 11.59 -13.29
C CYS A 27 3.21 11.52 -12.09
N ILE A 28 3.69 11.32 -10.86
CA ILE A 28 2.80 11.33 -9.69
C ILE A 28 2.34 12.73 -9.34
N HIS A 29 3.19 13.75 -9.47
CA HIS A 29 2.76 15.14 -9.25
C HIS A 29 1.68 15.58 -10.25
N ILE A 30 1.87 15.24 -11.53
CA ILE A 30 0.87 15.48 -12.57
C ILE A 30 -0.41 14.71 -12.25
N LEU A 31 -0.32 13.42 -11.90
CA LEU A 31 -1.46 12.60 -11.53
C LEU A 31 -2.26 13.18 -10.36
N LEU A 32 -1.59 13.62 -9.31
CA LEU A 32 -2.22 14.25 -8.14
C LEU A 32 -2.90 15.57 -8.50
N ASN A 33 -2.27 16.39 -9.36
CA ASN A 33 -2.87 17.63 -9.83
C ASN A 33 -4.10 17.37 -10.70
N LEU A 34 -4.08 16.35 -11.56
CA LEU A 34 -5.25 15.95 -12.35
C LEU A 34 -6.39 15.48 -11.43
N TYR A 35 -6.07 14.69 -10.41
CA TYR A 35 -7.04 14.27 -9.39
C TYR A 35 -7.63 15.43 -8.60
N ASP A 36 -6.84 16.45 -8.29
CA ASP A 36 -7.34 17.67 -7.63
C ASP A 36 -8.24 18.49 -8.57
N LEU A 37 -7.76 18.80 -9.78
CA LEU A 37 -8.45 19.69 -10.72
C LEU A 37 -9.71 19.06 -11.33
N GLU A 38 -9.62 17.80 -11.77
CA GLU A 38 -10.71 17.13 -12.50
C GLU A 38 -11.64 16.38 -11.54
N GLU A 39 -11.07 15.62 -10.61
CA GLU A 39 -11.83 14.71 -9.74
C GLU A 39 -12.13 15.32 -8.35
N ASN A 40 -11.50 16.44 -7.99
CA ASN A 40 -11.55 17.09 -6.66
C ASN A 40 -11.23 16.12 -5.52
N ILE A 41 -10.19 15.31 -5.72
CA ILE A 41 -9.62 14.41 -4.73
C ILE A 41 -8.44 15.13 -4.08
N THR A 42 -8.62 15.62 -2.85
CA THR A 42 -7.63 16.49 -2.17
C THR A 42 -7.04 15.91 -0.90
N ASN A 43 -7.68 14.91 -0.30
CA ASN A 43 -7.32 14.34 1.01
C ASN A 43 -6.47 13.05 0.91
N ILE A 44 -5.48 13.03 0.01
CA ILE A 44 -4.62 11.86 -0.18
C ILE A 44 -3.56 11.79 0.92
N ARG A 45 -3.70 10.82 1.83
CA ARG A 45 -2.78 10.61 2.97
C ARG A 45 -2.51 9.12 3.23
N PRO A 46 -1.74 8.44 2.36
CA PRO A 46 -1.26 7.08 2.66
C PRO A 46 -0.36 7.06 3.90
N LYS A 47 -0.41 5.96 4.66
CA LYS A 47 0.31 5.84 5.95
C LYS A 47 1.75 5.32 5.83
N TYR A 48 2.15 4.79 4.68
CA TYR A 48 3.47 4.23 4.41
C TYR A 48 3.98 3.26 5.49
N ILE A 49 3.20 2.21 5.80
CA ILE A 49 3.48 1.29 6.93
C ILE A 49 4.09 -0.04 6.49
N SER A 50 3.99 -0.39 5.20
CA SER A 50 4.35 -1.72 4.71
C SER A 50 5.82 -2.05 4.94
N VAL A 51 6.74 -1.08 4.75
CA VAL A 51 8.17 -1.30 5.00
C VAL A 51 8.45 -1.63 6.47
N TYR A 52 7.78 -0.96 7.41
CA TYR A 52 7.92 -1.25 8.83
C TYR A 52 7.44 -2.66 9.17
N HIS A 53 6.27 -3.06 8.66
CA HIS A 53 5.75 -4.41 8.84
C HIS A 53 6.67 -5.47 8.23
N LEU A 54 7.23 -5.20 7.06
CA LEU A 54 8.19 -6.07 6.38
C LEU A 54 9.46 -6.29 7.19
N LYS A 55 10.10 -5.22 7.67
CA LYS A 55 11.30 -5.31 8.51
C LYS A 55 11.04 -6.21 9.73
N LYS A 56 9.92 -5.99 10.42
CA LYS A 56 9.51 -6.79 11.59
C LYS A 56 9.21 -8.24 11.23
N HIS A 57 8.52 -8.48 10.11
CA HIS A 57 8.13 -9.81 9.65
C HIS A 57 9.34 -10.63 9.21
N ILE A 58 10.24 -10.05 8.41
CA ILE A 58 11.45 -10.72 7.92
C ILE A 58 12.44 -11.01 9.05
N SER A 59 12.65 -10.08 9.98
CA SER A 59 13.48 -10.34 11.16
C SER A 59 12.94 -11.55 11.95
N LYS A 60 11.62 -11.63 12.15
CA LYS A 60 10.97 -12.76 12.83
C LYS A 60 11.10 -14.06 12.02
N PHE A 61 10.93 -14.00 10.71
CA PHE A 61 11.08 -15.15 9.81
C PHE A 61 12.51 -15.72 9.87
N LEU A 62 13.51 -14.85 9.89
CA LEU A 62 14.94 -15.20 9.96
C LEU A 62 15.47 -15.38 11.39
N ARG A 63 14.63 -15.60 12.41
CA ARG A 63 15.04 -15.67 13.82
C ARG A 63 16.18 -16.65 14.15
N LYS A 64 16.36 -17.69 13.32
CA LYS A 64 17.42 -18.71 13.49
C LYS A 64 18.75 -18.28 12.87
N LYS A 65 18.77 -17.20 12.09
CA LYS A 65 19.94 -16.71 11.37
C LYS A 65 20.55 -15.54 12.14
N LYS A 66 21.86 -15.62 12.39
CA LYS A 66 22.63 -14.53 13.00
C LYS A 66 22.59 -13.30 12.10
N GLY A 67 22.39 -12.12 12.69
CA GLY A 67 22.24 -10.87 11.93
C GLY A 67 20.90 -10.67 11.22
N ASN A 68 19.85 -11.43 11.57
CA ASN A 68 18.51 -11.28 11.01
C ASN A 68 17.98 -9.83 10.99
N ASN A 69 18.25 -9.05 12.04
CA ASN A 69 17.86 -7.64 12.11
C ASN A 69 18.58 -6.78 11.08
N LEU A 70 19.87 -7.01 10.85
CA LEU A 70 20.66 -6.30 9.84
C LEU A 70 20.18 -6.67 8.43
N ILE A 71 19.93 -7.96 8.19
CA ILE A 71 19.36 -8.45 6.93
C ILE A 71 18.01 -7.78 6.66
N ALA A 72 17.12 -7.73 7.66
CA ALA A 72 15.83 -7.07 7.53
C ALA A 72 15.94 -5.56 7.31
N LEU A 73 16.91 -4.90 7.96
CA LEU A 73 17.18 -3.47 7.79
C LEU A 73 17.63 -3.16 6.36
N ASN A 74 18.66 -3.85 5.88
CA ASN A 74 19.24 -3.64 4.55
C ASN A 74 18.21 -3.96 3.46
N LEU A 75 17.44 -5.05 3.64
CA LEU A 75 16.32 -5.37 2.76
C LEU A 75 15.28 -4.26 2.73
N GLY A 76 14.86 -3.78 3.90
CA GLY A 76 13.86 -2.72 3.99
C GLY A 76 14.32 -1.39 3.41
N GLN A 77 15.61 -1.06 3.49
CA GLN A 77 16.19 0.10 2.82
C GLN A 77 16.21 -0.09 1.30
N LEU A 78 16.64 -1.27 0.83
CA LEU A 78 16.79 -1.59 -0.58
C LEU A 78 15.47 -1.46 -1.38
N ILE A 79 14.35 -1.78 -0.74
CA ILE A 79 13.01 -1.78 -1.36
C ILE A 79 12.12 -0.62 -0.90
N HIS A 80 12.62 0.28 -0.04
CA HIS A 80 11.81 1.31 0.63
C HIS A 80 10.98 2.14 -0.34
N GLU A 81 11.65 2.78 -1.30
CA GLU A 81 11.01 3.67 -2.26
C GLU A 81 10.02 2.93 -3.17
N ASP A 82 10.35 1.71 -3.59
CA ASP A 82 9.45 0.96 -4.48
C ASP A 82 8.18 0.52 -3.77
N ILE A 83 8.28 0.19 -2.49
CA ILE A 83 7.12 -0.15 -1.67
C ILE A 83 6.26 1.07 -1.43
N ASN A 84 6.86 2.22 -1.12
CA ASN A 84 6.10 3.46 -0.94
C ASN A 84 5.34 3.85 -2.22
N ARG A 85 5.98 3.69 -3.39
CA ARG A 85 5.30 3.89 -4.69
C ARG A 85 4.11 2.96 -4.87
N LEU A 86 4.28 1.67 -4.57
CA LEU A 86 3.18 0.70 -4.65
C LEU A 86 2.07 1.02 -3.63
N GLU A 87 2.40 1.40 -2.39
CA GLU A 87 1.41 1.80 -1.39
C GLU A 87 0.61 3.02 -1.84
N LEU A 88 1.27 4.04 -2.39
CA LEU A 88 0.59 5.22 -2.91
C LEU A 88 -0.37 4.85 -4.05
N PHE A 89 0.07 4.02 -5.01
CA PHE A 89 -0.81 3.53 -6.08
C PHE A 89 -2.04 2.80 -5.52
N ILE A 90 -1.85 1.85 -4.61
CA ILE A 90 -2.95 1.08 -4.01
C ILE A 90 -3.91 2.00 -3.25
N TYR A 91 -3.39 3.01 -2.57
CA TYR A 91 -4.19 4.01 -1.88
C TYR A 91 -5.04 4.82 -2.86
N LEU A 92 -4.45 5.30 -3.96
CA LEU A 92 -5.17 6.07 -4.98
C LEU A 92 -6.29 5.25 -5.62
N GLU A 93 -6.01 4.00 -5.97
CA GLU A 93 -7.02 3.07 -6.53
C GLU A 93 -8.17 2.84 -5.55
N GLY A 94 -7.86 2.58 -4.27
CA GLY A 94 -8.86 2.40 -3.23
C GLY A 94 -9.71 3.65 -3.08
N TYR A 95 -9.07 4.82 -2.97
CA TYR A 95 -9.74 6.10 -2.82
C TYR A 95 -10.67 6.40 -4.00
N LYS A 96 -10.17 6.26 -5.24
CA LYS A 96 -10.93 6.50 -6.47
C LYS A 96 -12.17 5.62 -6.52
N HIS A 97 -12.02 4.32 -6.25
CA HIS A 97 -13.15 3.41 -6.24
C HIS A 97 -14.17 3.78 -5.16
N GLY A 98 -13.75 4.19 -3.97
CA GLY A 98 -14.69 4.63 -2.92
C GLY A 98 -15.39 5.94 -3.26
N TYR A 99 -14.67 6.87 -3.89
CA TYR A 99 -15.18 8.19 -4.25
C TYR A 99 -16.25 8.13 -5.35
N PHE A 100 -16.08 7.24 -6.33
CA PHE A 100 -17.04 7.09 -7.44
C PHE A 100 -18.13 6.05 -7.17
N ASP A 101 -18.13 5.39 -6.01
CA ASP A 101 -19.16 4.42 -5.65
C ASP A 101 -20.46 5.08 -5.17
N ASN A 102 -21.26 5.53 -6.14
CA ASN A 102 -22.50 6.24 -5.84
C ASN A 102 -23.50 5.41 -5.01
N TYR A 103 -23.47 4.08 -5.12
CA TYR A 103 -24.36 3.21 -4.36
C TYR A 103 -24.06 3.31 -2.85
N TRP A 104 -22.81 3.09 -2.47
CA TRP A 104 -22.40 3.16 -1.08
C TRP A 104 -22.39 4.58 -0.51
N VAL A 105 -22.09 5.57 -1.35
CA VAL A 105 -22.21 6.99 -0.99
C VAL A 105 -23.65 7.33 -0.59
N ASN A 106 -24.65 6.91 -1.37
CA ASN A 106 -26.06 7.14 -1.05
C ASN A 106 -26.49 6.45 0.26
N ILE A 107 -25.98 5.25 0.52
CA ILE A 107 -26.27 4.51 1.76
C ILE A 107 -25.66 5.24 2.97
N LEU A 108 -24.42 5.70 2.85
CA LEU A 108 -23.76 6.43 3.93
C LEU A 108 -24.47 7.75 4.20
N GLU A 109 -24.79 8.52 3.16
CA GLU A 109 -25.51 9.79 3.27
C GLU A 109 -26.86 9.63 3.99
N LYS A 110 -27.66 8.62 3.62
CA LYS A 110 -28.93 8.31 4.31
C LYS A 110 -28.75 8.01 5.79
N THR A 111 -27.60 7.46 6.17
CA THR A 111 -27.29 7.17 7.58
C THR A 111 -26.86 8.45 8.30
N ILE A 112 -26.06 9.29 7.64
CA ILE A 112 -25.54 10.55 8.17
C ILE A 112 -26.66 11.55 8.43
N VAL A 113 -27.56 11.78 7.46
CA VAL A 113 -28.61 12.81 7.58
C VAL A 113 -29.58 12.52 8.74
N LYS A 114 -29.66 11.26 9.20
CA LYS A 114 -30.44 10.88 10.38
C LYS A 114 -29.74 11.22 11.70
N ASP A 115 -28.41 11.21 11.70
CA ASP A 115 -27.59 11.29 12.91
C ASP A 115 -26.90 12.68 13.06
N ILE A 116 -26.80 13.47 11.98
CA ILE A 116 -26.12 14.77 11.92
C ILE A 116 -27.01 15.81 11.21
N SER A 117 -27.14 17.01 11.79
CA SER A 117 -27.88 18.12 11.17
C SER A 117 -27.19 18.65 9.92
N ILE A 118 -27.98 19.14 8.97
CA ILE A 118 -27.49 19.67 7.69
C ILE A 118 -26.50 20.82 7.90
N GLU A 119 -26.78 21.74 8.83
CA GLU A 119 -25.89 22.86 9.18
C GLU A 119 -24.49 22.38 9.60
N LYS A 120 -24.45 21.29 10.39
CA LYS A 120 -23.18 20.70 10.83
C LYS A 120 -22.45 20.01 9.67
N LEU A 121 -23.15 19.47 8.67
CA LEU A 121 -22.53 18.89 7.47
C LEU A 121 -21.83 19.96 6.62
N TYR A 122 -22.48 21.11 6.41
CA TYR A 122 -21.87 22.24 5.66
C TYR A 122 -20.57 22.74 6.30
N GLN A 123 -20.47 22.68 7.63
CA GLN A 123 -19.28 23.11 8.37
C GLN A 123 -18.23 21.99 8.54
N SER A 124 -18.58 20.74 8.24
CA SER A 124 -17.72 19.59 8.54
C SER A 124 -16.58 19.43 7.53
N GLN A 125 -15.35 19.39 8.04
CA GLN A 125 -14.19 19.01 7.24
C GLN A 125 -14.02 17.48 7.11
N TYR A 126 -14.51 16.73 8.10
CA TYR A 126 -14.44 15.28 8.14
C TYR A 126 -15.75 14.70 8.69
N LEU A 127 -16.18 13.56 8.14
CA LEU A 127 -17.28 12.75 8.68
C LEU A 127 -16.71 11.60 9.53
N TYR A 128 -16.97 10.36 9.13
CA TYR A 128 -16.55 9.15 9.83
C TYR A 128 -15.18 8.65 9.36
N HIS A 129 -14.30 9.56 8.92
CA HIS A 129 -12.92 9.24 8.58
C HIS A 129 -12.20 8.61 9.79
N PHE A 130 -12.29 9.28 10.94
CA PHE A 130 -11.54 8.91 12.14
C PHE A 130 -12.42 8.30 13.24
N ASP A 131 -13.62 8.87 13.46
CA ASP A 131 -14.57 8.33 14.41
C ASP A 131 -15.60 7.46 13.69
N ASN A 132 -15.47 6.14 13.75
CA ASN A 132 -16.33 5.20 13.01
C ASN A 132 -16.82 4.04 13.88
N LYS A 133 -16.93 4.27 15.19
CA LYS A 133 -17.23 3.24 16.18
C LYS A 133 -18.71 2.93 16.34
N THR A 134 -19.59 3.71 15.73
CA THR A 134 -21.03 3.46 15.76
C THR A 134 -21.35 2.14 15.06
N LYS A 135 -22.19 1.30 15.70
CA LYS A 135 -22.58 -0.02 15.15
C LYS A 135 -23.05 0.05 13.70
N LYS A 136 -23.92 1.02 13.36
CA LYS A 136 -24.39 1.25 11.98
C LYS A 136 -23.24 1.44 10.98
N ILE A 137 -22.22 2.23 11.34
CA ILE A 137 -21.06 2.52 10.49
C ILE A 137 -20.17 1.29 10.35
N LEU A 138 -19.98 0.54 11.43
CA LEU A 138 -19.25 -0.73 11.41
C LEU A 138 -19.95 -1.75 10.50
N ASP A 139 -21.28 -1.83 10.56
CA ASP A 139 -22.08 -2.72 9.71
C ASP A 139 -21.91 -2.34 8.22
N ILE A 140 -22.01 -1.05 7.87
CA ILE A 140 -21.76 -0.56 6.50
C ILE A 140 -20.35 -0.93 6.04
N LYS A 141 -19.32 -0.64 6.86
CA LYS A 141 -17.93 -1.01 6.53
C LYS A 141 -17.77 -2.51 6.36
N SER A 142 -18.48 -3.34 7.12
CA SER A 142 -18.42 -4.79 7.00
C SER A 142 -18.98 -5.28 5.66
N LEU A 143 -20.09 -4.68 5.19
CA LEU A 143 -20.72 -5.01 3.92
C LEU A 143 -19.83 -4.58 2.74
N ILE A 144 -19.34 -3.33 2.76
CA ILE A 144 -18.36 -2.83 1.78
C ILE A 144 -17.15 -3.77 1.71
N ASN A 145 -16.60 -4.15 2.87
CA ASN A 145 -15.44 -5.03 2.94
C ASN A 145 -15.73 -6.43 2.39
N LYS A 146 -16.97 -6.91 2.46
CA LYS A 146 -17.39 -8.19 1.88
C LYS A 146 -17.47 -8.07 0.37
N GLU A 147 -18.10 -7.01 -0.14
CA GLU A 147 -18.21 -6.75 -1.57
C GLU A 147 -16.84 -6.57 -2.24
N ILE A 148 -15.95 -5.76 -1.65
CA ILE A 148 -14.56 -5.60 -2.13
C ILE A 148 -13.85 -6.95 -2.20
N LYS A 149 -14.03 -7.82 -1.18
CA LYS A 149 -13.42 -9.16 -1.18
C LYS A 149 -14.02 -10.07 -2.24
N GLU A 150 -15.31 -9.97 -2.51
CA GLU A 150 -16.01 -10.80 -3.51
C GLU A 150 -15.59 -10.39 -4.93
N LYS A 151 -15.58 -9.08 -5.21
CA LYS A 151 -15.10 -8.54 -6.48
C LYS A 151 -13.67 -8.95 -6.76
N GLU A 152 -12.78 -8.79 -5.77
CA GLU A 152 -11.39 -9.18 -5.90
C GLU A 152 -11.19 -10.69 -6.09
N LYS A 153 -12.05 -11.55 -5.52
CA LYS A 153 -11.98 -13.00 -5.79
C LYS A 153 -12.28 -13.31 -7.25
N GLN A 154 -13.12 -12.50 -7.90
CA GLN A 154 -13.54 -12.68 -9.29
C GLN A 154 -12.49 -12.11 -10.25
N ASP A 155 -12.11 -10.85 -10.10
CA ASP A 155 -11.22 -10.15 -11.05
C ASP A 155 -9.72 -10.28 -10.71
N LYS A 156 -9.39 -10.51 -9.43
CA LYS A 156 -8.02 -10.53 -8.89
C LYS A 156 -7.22 -9.28 -9.23
N TYR A 157 -7.88 -8.14 -9.43
CA TYR A 157 -7.24 -6.93 -9.94
C TYR A 157 -6.11 -6.44 -9.03
N LEU A 158 -6.38 -6.22 -7.75
CA LEU A 158 -5.37 -5.73 -6.81
C LEU A 158 -4.27 -6.77 -6.63
N SER A 159 -4.64 -8.05 -6.59
CA SER A 159 -3.71 -9.17 -6.46
C SER A 159 -2.73 -9.25 -7.62
N ASN A 160 -3.22 -9.04 -8.84
CA ASN A 160 -2.40 -9.04 -10.05
C ASN A 160 -1.47 -7.82 -10.06
N CYS A 161 -1.97 -6.62 -9.75
CA CYS A 161 -1.15 -5.41 -9.67
C CYS A 161 0.02 -5.57 -8.69
N ILE A 162 -0.25 -6.04 -7.47
CA ILE A 162 0.79 -6.28 -6.44
C ILE A 162 1.78 -7.33 -6.94
N ARG A 163 1.30 -8.45 -7.50
CA ARG A 163 2.16 -9.53 -7.98
C ARG A 163 3.06 -9.07 -9.12
N ASP A 164 2.51 -8.38 -10.09
CA ASP A 164 3.21 -7.91 -11.27
C ASP A 164 4.30 -6.91 -10.88
N TYR A 165 3.96 -5.94 -10.03
CA TYR A 165 4.94 -4.99 -9.50
C TYR A 165 6.04 -5.67 -8.69
N CYS A 166 5.69 -6.57 -7.76
CA CYS A 166 6.67 -7.32 -6.99
C CYS A 166 7.58 -8.16 -7.88
N SER A 167 7.03 -8.78 -8.93
CA SER A 167 7.80 -9.62 -9.84
C SER A 167 8.79 -8.84 -10.71
N ARG A 168 8.40 -7.65 -11.18
CA ARG A 168 9.17 -6.82 -12.11
C ARG A 168 10.19 -5.93 -11.40
N VAL A 169 9.86 -5.41 -10.21
CA VAL A 169 10.68 -4.39 -9.52
C VAL A 169 11.33 -4.95 -8.26
N ILE A 170 10.55 -5.60 -7.40
CA ILE A 170 11.01 -6.00 -6.05
C ILE A 170 11.87 -7.27 -6.08
N LYS A 171 11.54 -8.21 -6.96
CA LYS A 171 12.20 -9.53 -7.05
C LYS A 171 13.70 -9.38 -7.26
N GLU A 172 14.13 -8.64 -8.28
CA GLU A 172 15.56 -8.49 -8.60
C GLU A 172 16.33 -7.88 -7.43
N LYS A 173 15.74 -6.89 -6.76
CA LYS A 173 16.32 -6.26 -5.57
C LYS A 173 16.54 -7.29 -4.45
N ILE A 174 15.56 -8.13 -4.16
CA ILE A 174 15.71 -9.19 -3.16
C ILE A 174 16.81 -10.18 -3.56
N PHE A 175 16.84 -10.64 -4.81
CA PHE A 175 17.90 -11.56 -5.26
C PHE A 175 19.29 -10.93 -5.25
N SER A 176 19.38 -9.60 -5.26
CA SER A 176 20.62 -8.85 -5.09
C SER A 176 20.98 -8.53 -3.63
N LEU A 177 20.16 -8.92 -2.64
CA LEU A 177 20.33 -8.56 -1.23
C LEU A 177 21.72 -8.91 -0.68
N ASN A 178 22.30 -10.05 -1.10
CA ASN A 178 23.64 -10.46 -0.69
C ASN A 178 24.74 -9.45 -1.04
N LYS A 179 24.54 -8.59 -2.06
CA LYS A 179 25.48 -7.50 -2.40
C LYS A 179 25.51 -6.38 -1.36
N TYR A 180 24.45 -6.29 -0.56
CA TYR A 180 24.25 -5.27 0.47
C TYR A 180 24.41 -5.85 1.89
N LEU A 181 24.84 -7.10 2.03
CA LEU A 181 25.22 -7.68 3.30
C LEU A 181 26.74 -7.56 3.44
N ASP A 182 27.19 -6.55 4.19
CA ASP A 182 28.61 -6.41 4.49
C ASP A 182 29.12 -7.65 5.22
N LYS A 183 30.22 -8.20 4.72
CA LYS A 183 30.96 -9.26 5.39
C LYS A 183 31.66 -8.67 6.60
N GLN A 184 31.03 -8.71 7.77
CA GLN A 184 31.74 -8.37 9.01
C GLN A 184 32.63 -9.56 9.42
N LEU A 185 33.91 -9.25 9.65
CA LEU A 185 34.85 -10.18 10.27
C LEU A 185 34.52 -10.22 11.77
N THR A 186 34.33 -11.42 12.30
CA THR A 186 34.13 -11.61 13.74
C THR A 186 35.28 -12.42 14.31
N ILE A 187 35.72 -12.01 15.49
CA ILE A 187 36.80 -12.66 16.23
C ILE A 187 36.13 -13.59 17.24
N GLU A 188 36.32 -14.91 17.08
CA GLU A 188 35.90 -15.88 18.08
C GLU A 188 36.88 -15.83 19.27
N TYR A 189 36.37 -15.45 20.45
CA TYR A 189 37.14 -15.37 21.70
C TYR A 189 37.20 -16.70 22.49
N ASN A 190 36.62 -17.78 21.96
CA ASN A 190 36.35 -19.02 22.71
C ASN A 190 37.39 -20.15 22.51
N SER A 191 38.60 -19.85 22.06
CA SER A 191 39.71 -20.82 22.02
C SER A 191 41.04 -20.13 22.29
N ASP A 192 42.06 -20.90 22.73
CA ASP A 192 43.44 -20.46 22.96
C ASP A 192 44.14 -19.78 21.75
N TYR A 193 43.42 -19.66 20.63
CA TYR A 193 43.84 -19.03 19.39
C TYR A 193 42.75 -18.09 18.88
N TYR A 194 43.13 -16.87 18.49
CA TYR A 194 42.25 -15.92 17.81
C TYR A 194 41.90 -16.46 16.41
N ARG A 195 40.62 -16.79 16.18
CA ARG A 195 40.12 -17.16 14.85
C ARG A 195 39.27 -16.04 14.30
N ILE A 196 39.75 -15.41 13.24
CA ILE A 196 38.97 -14.47 12.42
C ILE A 196 38.11 -15.32 11.47
N LYS A 197 36.79 -15.18 11.56
CA LYS A 197 35.84 -15.80 10.62
C LYS A 197 34.95 -14.74 9.98
N GLU A 198 34.56 -14.95 8.73
CA GLU A 198 33.42 -14.24 8.14
C GLU A 198 32.14 -14.78 8.79
N ASP A 199 31.47 -13.97 9.62
CA ASP A 199 30.39 -14.43 10.50
C ASP A 199 28.99 -14.28 9.89
N TYR A 200 28.93 -14.09 8.57
CA TYR A 200 27.68 -14.05 7.82
C TYR A 200 27.73 -15.07 6.69
N SER A 201 27.05 -16.20 6.89
CA SER A 201 26.64 -17.01 5.76
C SER A 201 25.68 -16.17 4.91
N LEU A 202 26.13 -15.86 3.68
CA LEU A 202 25.29 -15.23 2.67
C LEU A 202 23.95 -15.98 2.55
N LEU A 203 22.89 -15.27 2.18
CA LEU A 203 21.60 -15.91 1.98
C LEU A 203 21.70 -16.89 0.82
N THR A 204 21.26 -18.12 1.03
CA THR A 204 21.16 -19.09 -0.05
C THR A 204 20.06 -18.65 -1.04
N LYS A 205 20.09 -19.18 -2.27
CA LYS A 205 19.03 -18.91 -3.25
C LYS A 205 17.63 -19.28 -2.71
N ASP A 206 17.55 -20.37 -1.94
CA ASP A 206 16.30 -20.80 -1.31
C ASP A 206 15.83 -19.86 -0.20
N GLU A 207 16.77 -19.33 0.59
CA GLU A 207 16.44 -18.30 1.60
C GLU A 207 15.94 -17.02 0.93
N LEU A 208 16.59 -16.55 -0.14
CA LEU A 208 16.16 -15.39 -0.91
C LEU A 208 14.78 -15.59 -1.53
N LYS A 209 14.51 -16.79 -2.08
CA LYS A 209 13.18 -17.14 -2.60
C LYS A 209 12.11 -17.09 -1.51
N LYS A 210 12.38 -17.66 -0.34
CA LYS A 210 11.46 -17.62 0.80
C LYS A 210 11.24 -16.19 1.31
N ILE A 211 12.28 -15.37 1.37
CA ILE A 211 12.16 -13.95 1.71
C ILE A 211 11.22 -13.25 0.72
N TYR A 212 11.38 -13.48 -0.58
CA TYR A 212 10.49 -12.92 -1.60
C TYR A 212 9.03 -13.35 -1.41
N GLU A 213 8.78 -14.63 -1.15
CA GLU A 213 7.44 -15.15 -0.88
C GLU A 213 6.82 -14.50 0.38
N GLU A 214 7.61 -14.30 1.44
CA GLU A 214 7.15 -13.62 2.66
C GLU A 214 6.88 -12.13 2.43
N ILE A 215 7.68 -11.45 1.61
CA ILE A 215 7.42 -10.06 1.21
C ILE A 215 6.08 -9.95 0.50
N ILE A 216 5.83 -10.82 -0.49
CA ILE A 216 4.56 -10.82 -1.25
C ILE A 216 3.37 -11.00 -0.31
N LYS A 217 3.45 -11.90 0.68
CA LYS A 217 2.37 -12.12 1.67
C LYS A 217 2.06 -10.87 2.47
N VAL A 218 3.09 -10.16 2.93
CA VAL A 218 2.92 -8.90 3.67
C VAL A 218 2.35 -7.83 2.75
N MET A 219 2.84 -7.70 1.52
CA MET A 219 2.32 -6.73 0.54
C MET A 219 0.84 -6.97 0.20
N PHE A 220 0.40 -8.22 0.05
CA PHE A 220 -1.03 -8.49 -0.10
C PHE A 220 -1.81 -8.04 1.14
N LYS A 221 -1.37 -8.46 2.33
CA LYS A 221 -2.08 -8.13 3.57
C LYS A 221 -2.21 -6.62 3.79
N ASP A 222 -1.11 -5.90 3.66
CA ASP A 222 -1.07 -4.46 3.89
C ASP A 222 -1.74 -3.69 2.75
N GLY A 223 -1.53 -4.11 1.50
CA GLY A 223 -2.20 -3.56 0.32
C GLY A 223 -3.72 -3.66 0.42
N TYR A 224 -4.27 -4.82 0.79
CA TYR A 224 -5.72 -4.97 1.00
C TYR A 224 -6.27 -4.07 2.10
N LYS A 225 -5.51 -3.93 3.19
CA LYS A 225 -5.92 -3.09 4.31
C LYS A 225 -5.91 -1.61 3.90
N LEU A 226 -4.86 -1.19 3.21
CA LEU A 226 -4.69 0.17 2.72
C LEU A 226 -5.78 0.55 1.72
N TYR A 227 -6.04 -0.33 0.75
CA TYR A 227 -7.09 -0.16 -0.24
C TYR A 227 -8.46 0.08 0.41
N LYS A 228 -8.85 -0.75 1.40
CA LYS A 228 -10.14 -0.62 2.10
C LYS A 228 -10.23 0.65 2.94
N GLU A 229 -9.12 1.06 3.54
CA GLU A 229 -9.06 2.31 4.29
C GLU A 229 -9.22 3.51 3.36
N ALA A 230 -8.50 3.52 2.23
CA ALA A 230 -8.59 4.57 1.24
C ALA A 230 -9.98 4.66 0.60
N TYR A 231 -10.59 3.51 0.27
CA TYR A 231 -11.97 3.42 -0.21
C TYR A 231 -12.94 4.07 0.77
N TRP A 232 -12.79 3.78 2.07
CA TRP A 232 -13.63 4.40 3.09
C TRP A 232 -13.47 5.92 3.13
N TYR A 233 -12.26 6.45 2.95
CA TYR A 233 -12.01 7.89 2.92
C TYR A 233 -12.61 8.54 1.67
N GLY A 234 -12.36 7.99 0.48
CA GLY A 234 -12.95 8.51 -0.76
C GLY A 234 -14.48 8.57 -0.69
N LEU A 235 -15.11 7.55 -0.10
CA LEU A 235 -16.54 7.50 0.09
C LEU A 235 -17.06 8.61 1.03
N ASN A 236 -16.37 8.87 2.14
CA ASN A 236 -16.76 9.94 3.08
C ASN A 236 -16.56 11.34 2.46
N ASP A 237 -15.44 11.55 1.77
CA ASP A 237 -15.17 12.81 1.08
C ASP A 237 -16.17 13.07 -0.04
N ARG A 238 -16.61 12.03 -0.76
CA ARG A 238 -17.68 12.15 -1.76
C ARG A 238 -19.01 12.59 -1.14
N VAL A 239 -19.37 12.07 0.04
CA VAL A 239 -20.57 12.54 0.76
C VAL A 239 -20.42 14.00 1.14
N LEU A 240 -19.30 14.40 1.75
CA LEU A 240 -19.06 15.80 2.14
C LEU A 240 -19.17 16.76 0.96
N ARG A 241 -18.67 16.34 -0.21
CA ARG A 241 -18.73 17.15 -1.43
C ARG A 241 -20.16 17.49 -1.87
N ARG A 242 -21.17 16.69 -1.52
CA ARG A 242 -22.57 17.02 -1.84
C ARG A 242 -23.11 18.21 -1.05
N TYR A 243 -22.40 18.60 0.00
CA TYR A 243 -22.76 19.69 0.91
C TYR A 243 -21.72 20.82 0.88
N LYS A 244 -20.89 20.91 -0.16
CA LYS A 244 -19.88 21.97 -0.34
C LYS A 244 -20.03 22.64 -1.68
#